data_AF-A0A1Y2S9F6-F1
#
_entry.id   AF-A0A1Y2S9F6-F1
#
_cell.length_a   1.000
_cell.length_b   1.000
_cell.length_c   1.000
_cell.angle_alpha   90.00
_cell.angle_beta   90.00
_cell.angle_gamma   90.00
#
_symmetry.space_group_name_H-M   'P 1'
#
loop_
_entity.id
_entity.type
_entity.pdbx_description
1 polymer ?
#
loop_
_entity_poly.entity_id
_entity_poly.type
_entity_poly.pdbx_seq_one_letter_code
_entity_poly.pdbx_strand_id
1 'polypeptide(L)'
;MKDSDHKFITEPMSFLLSNALLSGGGNLPSGIILLEDKDKSLTLSLSQNLPDGYLVWQDLIENSVGEFSLEDKYSDAEEYLEGIDEEFGDLQEEKTLVYRKSKIKKINTEYDDFYFDILDDVYYQLKMLSLQRYILGYQKASLLEKMFEIYKEGFYPCGMTKDKKIVAFNPMVLKK
;
A
#
# COMPACT_ATOMS: atom_id res chain seq x y z
N MET A 1 -15.27 21.82 -2.88
CA MET A 1 -14.55 20.90 -3.78
C MET A 1 -15.57 20.21 -4.69
N LYS A 2 -15.26 19.89 -5.95
CA LYS A 2 -16.20 19.15 -6.81
C LYS A 2 -16.20 17.67 -6.41
N ASP A 3 -17.31 16.96 -6.64
CA ASP A 3 -17.42 15.52 -6.37
C ASP A 3 -16.34 14.69 -7.08
N SER A 4 -15.90 15.12 -8.27
CA SER A 4 -14.80 14.50 -9.02
C SER A 4 -13.47 14.59 -8.29
N ASP A 5 -13.21 15.73 -7.64
CA ASP A 5 -11.96 16.01 -6.96
C ASP A 5 -11.92 15.24 -5.63
N HIS A 6 -13.05 15.17 -4.91
CA HIS A 6 -13.20 14.32 -3.73
C HIS A 6 -12.88 12.86 -4.07
N LYS A 7 -13.56 12.28 -5.07
CA LYS A 7 -13.32 10.88 -5.47
C LYS A 7 -11.88 10.63 -5.87
N PHE A 8 -11.26 11.54 -6.62
CA PHE A 8 -9.86 11.39 -7.01
C PHE A 8 -8.91 11.37 -5.81
N ILE A 9 -9.13 12.25 -4.84
CA ILE A 9 -8.30 12.37 -3.63
C ILE A 9 -8.50 11.15 -2.71
N THR A 10 -9.74 10.72 -2.51
CA THR A 10 -10.08 9.68 -1.53
C THR A 10 -9.98 8.26 -2.09
N GLU A 11 -9.94 8.09 -3.41
CA GLU A 11 -9.84 6.79 -4.08
C GLU A 11 -8.79 5.84 -3.46
N PRO A 12 -7.54 6.24 -3.20
CA PRO A 12 -6.54 5.36 -2.59
C PRO A 12 -6.98 4.82 -1.23
N MET A 13 -7.45 5.69 -0.34
CA MET A 13 -7.94 5.31 0.98
C MET A 13 -9.20 4.44 0.90
N SER A 14 -10.17 4.80 0.04
CA SER A 14 -11.36 3.97 -0.18
C SER A 14 -11.00 2.58 -0.77
N PHE A 15 -9.89 2.48 -1.50
CA PHE A 15 -9.43 1.21 -2.07
C PHE A 15 -8.96 0.21 -1.00
N LEU A 16 -8.58 0.66 0.20
CA LEU A 16 -8.28 -0.22 1.33
C LEU A 16 -9.45 -1.16 1.69
N LEU A 17 -10.68 -0.71 1.42
CA LEU A 17 -11.91 -1.44 1.69
C LEU A 17 -12.35 -2.32 0.52
N SER A 18 -11.61 -2.28 -0.60
CA SER A 18 -11.93 -3.03 -1.81
C SER A 18 -11.52 -4.49 -1.71
N ASN A 19 -12.36 -5.38 -2.24
CA ASN A 19 -12.02 -6.79 -2.43
C ASN A 19 -10.91 -7.01 -3.48
N ALA A 20 -10.57 -5.98 -4.27
CA ALA A 20 -9.47 -6.04 -5.23
C ALA A 20 -8.10 -5.92 -4.55
N LEU A 21 -8.02 -5.31 -3.36
CA LEU A 21 -6.78 -5.16 -2.62
C LEU A 21 -6.16 -6.54 -2.34
N LEU A 22 -4.92 -6.73 -2.80
CA LEU A 22 -4.17 -7.98 -2.64
C LEU A 22 -4.91 -9.21 -3.20
N SER A 23 -5.73 -9.01 -4.23
CA SER A 23 -6.47 -10.09 -4.89
C SER A 23 -5.56 -11.02 -5.70
N GLY A 24 -4.49 -10.48 -6.31
CA GLY A 24 -3.49 -11.17 -7.14
C GLY A 24 -3.97 -11.58 -8.55
N GLY A 25 -5.12 -11.04 -9.00
CA GLY A 25 -5.79 -11.48 -10.24
C GLY A 25 -5.67 -10.52 -11.44
N GLY A 26 -5.02 -9.37 -11.30
CA GLY A 26 -4.92 -8.36 -12.36
C GLY A 26 -3.74 -8.56 -13.31
N ASN A 27 -3.54 -7.57 -14.20
CA ASN A 27 -2.44 -7.51 -15.14
C ASN A 27 -1.45 -6.43 -14.72
N LEU A 28 -0.27 -6.83 -14.23
CA LEU A 28 0.75 -5.87 -13.82
C LEU A 28 1.18 -4.95 -14.98
N PRO A 29 1.47 -3.66 -14.68
CA PRO A 29 2.12 -2.76 -15.62
C PRO A 29 3.45 -3.34 -16.14
N SER A 30 3.78 -3.02 -17.40
CA SER A 30 5.06 -3.40 -17.99
C SER A 30 6.25 -2.84 -17.19
N GLY A 31 7.31 -3.63 -17.03
CA GLY A 31 8.54 -3.20 -16.33
C GLY A 31 8.56 -3.48 -14.82
N ILE A 32 7.47 -4.02 -14.26
CA ILE A 32 7.42 -4.54 -12.89
C ILE A 32 8.05 -5.93 -12.84
N ILE A 33 8.88 -6.17 -11.82
CA ILE A 33 9.41 -7.50 -11.51
C ILE A 33 8.41 -8.20 -10.60
N LEU A 34 7.82 -9.29 -11.07
CA LEU A 34 6.91 -10.11 -10.28
C LEU A 34 7.70 -11.05 -9.36
N LEU A 35 7.30 -11.11 -8.09
CA LEU A 35 7.84 -11.98 -7.07
C LEU A 35 6.75 -12.90 -6.52
N GLU A 36 7.10 -14.17 -6.31
CA GLU A 36 6.21 -15.20 -5.72
C GLU A 36 6.75 -15.72 -4.37
N ASP A 37 7.88 -15.21 -3.93
CA ASP A 37 8.51 -15.54 -2.64
C ASP A 37 8.04 -14.54 -1.56
N LYS A 38 7.23 -15.03 -0.63
CA LYS A 38 6.65 -14.25 0.47
C LYS A 38 7.73 -13.65 1.37
N ASP A 39 8.68 -14.45 1.85
CA ASP A 39 9.68 -14.01 2.82
C ASP A 39 10.62 -12.97 2.21
N LYS A 40 10.95 -13.14 0.92
CA LYS A 40 11.68 -12.12 0.17
C LYS A 40 10.86 -10.85 0.00
N SER A 41 9.55 -10.93 -0.23
CA SER A 41 8.70 -9.74 -0.34
C SER A 41 8.65 -8.92 0.95
N LEU A 42 8.51 -9.59 2.10
CA LEU A 42 8.54 -8.97 3.42
C LEU A 42 9.93 -8.37 3.70
N THR A 43 11.00 -9.09 3.35
CA THR A 43 12.37 -8.59 3.51
C THR A 43 12.58 -7.30 2.70
N LEU A 44 12.17 -7.27 1.43
CA LEU A 44 12.33 -6.09 0.58
C LEU A 44 11.50 -4.89 1.06
N SER A 45 10.33 -5.14 1.64
CA SER A 45 9.42 -4.07 2.07
C SER A 45 9.78 -3.50 3.44
N LEU A 46 10.16 -4.36 4.38
CA LEU A 46 10.24 -4.03 5.81
C LEU A 46 11.68 -3.90 6.34
N SER A 47 12.68 -4.44 5.63
CA SER A 47 14.06 -4.49 6.12
C SER A 47 14.89 -3.31 5.63
N GLN A 48 15.76 -2.83 6.50
CA GLN A 48 16.85 -1.90 6.17
C GLN A 48 18.09 -2.63 5.64
N ASN A 49 18.25 -3.92 5.98
CA ASN A 49 19.33 -4.76 5.48
C ASN A 49 18.82 -5.61 4.32
N LEU A 50 19.18 -5.22 3.10
CA LEU A 50 18.69 -5.81 1.87
C LEU A 50 19.78 -6.61 1.14
N PRO A 51 19.38 -7.63 0.35
CA PRO A 51 20.30 -8.26 -0.58
C PRO A 51 20.90 -7.25 -1.57
N ASP A 52 22.08 -7.58 -2.10
CA ASP A 52 22.71 -6.77 -3.13
C ASP A 52 21.80 -6.57 -4.35
N GLY A 53 21.73 -5.34 -4.82
CA GLY A 53 20.94 -4.97 -6.01
C GLY A 53 19.60 -4.30 -5.72
N TYR A 54 19.23 -4.13 -4.45
CA TYR A 54 18.00 -3.45 -4.04
C TYR A 54 18.29 -2.10 -3.37
N LEU A 55 17.28 -1.22 -3.41
CA LEU A 55 17.21 0.04 -2.67
C LEU A 55 16.26 -0.12 -1.48
N VAL A 56 16.53 0.59 -0.39
CA VAL A 56 15.67 0.57 0.80
C VAL A 56 14.29 1.13 0.44
N TRP A 57 13.26 0.29 0.55
CA TRP A 57 11.92 0.61 0.09
C TRP A 57 11.29 1.75 0.90
N GLN A 58 11.43 1.69 2.22
CA GLN A 58 10.94 2.72 3.14
C GLN A 58 11.56 4.08 2.83
N ASP A 59 12.88 4.15 2.64
CA ASP A 59 13.56 5.41 2.27
C ASP A 59 13.00 6.00 0.97
N LEU A 60 12.68 5.17 -0.03
CA LEU A 60 12.09 5.65 -1.28
C LEU A 60 10.70 6.23 -1.08
N ILE A 61 9.88 5.63 -0.22
CA ILE A 61 8.55 6.13 0.14
C ILE A 61 8.68 7.44 0.91
N GLU A 62 9.50 7.48 1.97
CA GLU A 62 9.70 8.68 2.80
C GLU A 62 10.26 9.84 1.99
N ASN A 63 11.17 9.58 1.05
CA ASN A 63 11.64 10.62 0.12
C ASN A 63 10.51 11.16 -0.76
N SER A 64 9.57 10.31 -1.19
CA SER A 64 8.40 10.75 -1.96
C SER A 64 7.42 11.55 -1.08
N VAL A 65 7.28 11.19 0.19
CA VAL A 65 6.42 11.90 1.16
C VAL A 65 7.02 13.26 1.52
N GLY A 66 8.35 13.34 1.62
CA GLY A 66 9.10 14.58 1.85
C GLY A 66 8.86 15.67 0.80
N GLU A 67 8.35 15.32 -0.39
CA GLU A 67 7.99 16.30 -1.43
C GLU A 67 6.76 17.15 -1.07
N PHE A 68 5.92 16.70 -0.14
CA PHE A 68 4.68 17.42 0.24
C PHE A 68 4.43 17.52 1.75
N SER A 69 5.20 16.83 2.59
CA SER A 69 4.95 16.78 4.04
C SER A 69 5.18 18.09 4.79
N LEU A 70 5.89 19.04 4.17
CA LEU A 70 6.14 20.38 4.73
C LEU A 70 5.27 21.48 4.11
N GLU A 71 4.32 21.11 3.24
CA GLU A 71 3.40 22.07 2.64
C GLU A 71 2.38 22.54 3.68
N ASP A 72 2.04 23.84 3.67
CA ASP A 72 1.11 24.45 4.64
C ASP A 72 -0.27 23.76 4.68
N LYS A 73 -0.66 23.14 3.56
CA LYS A 73 -1.94 22.43 3.39
C LYS A 73 -1.95 21.01 3.99
N TYR A 74 -0.84 20.54 4.56
CA TYR A 74 -0.75 19.16 5.05
C TYR A 74 -1.76 18.88 6.16
N SER A 75 -1.89 19.77 7.15
CA SER A 75 -2.88 19.63 8.24
C SER A 75 -4.31 19.60 7.70
N ASP A 76 -4.64 20.49 6.76
CA ASP A 76 -5.95 20.53 6.12
C ASP A 76 -6.24 19.23 5.35
N ALA A 77 -5.22 18.63 4.74
CA ALA A 77 -5.33 17.37 4.02
C ALA A 77 -5.54 16.18 4.96
N GLU A 78 -4.92 16.18 6.14
CA GLU A 78 -5.17 15.16 7.17
C GLU A 78 -6.59 15.25 7.71
N GLU A 79 -7.04 16.44 8.12
CA GLU A 79 -8.42 16.69 8.56
C GLU A 79 -9.43 16.27 7.49
N TYR A 80 -9.11 16.50 6.21
CA TYR A 80 -9.95 16.10 5.09
C TYR A 80 -10.18 14.59 4.98
N LEU A 81 -9.23 13.77 5.42
CA LEU A 81 -9.28 12.32 5.33
C LEU A 81 -9.81 11.64 6.60
N GLU A 82 -9.99 12.38 7.71
CA GLU A 82 -10.40 11.85 9.02
C GLU A 82 -11.60 10.90 8.93
N GLY A 83 -12.66 11.27 8.18
CA GLY A 83 -13.85 10.43 8.08
C GLY A 83 -13.60 9.06 7.45
N ILE A 84 -12.66 8.95 6.51
CA ILE A 84 -12.29 7.66 5.89
C ILE A 84 -11.29 6.91 6.76
N ASP A 85 -10.42 7.63 7.47
CA ASP A 85 -9.53 7.06 8.48
C ASP A 85 -10.33 6.38 9.61
N GLU A 86 -11.39 7.03 10.11
CA GLU A 86 -12.29 6.47 11.10
C GLU A 86 -13.00 5.20 10.58
N GLU A 87 -13.58 5.26 9.38
CA GLU A 87 -14.25 4.10 8.76
C GLU A 87 -13.29 2.92 8.57
N PHE A 88 -12.06 3.19 8.09
CA PHE A 88 -11.04 2.16 7.96
C PHE A 88 -10.64 1.60 9.33
N GLY A 89 -10.47 2.45 10.34
CA GLY A 89 -10.15 2.06 11.71
C GLY A 89 -11.16 1.09 12.31
N ASP A 90 -12.45 1.41 12.21
CA ASP A 90 -13.54 0.57 12.73
C ASP A 90 -13.56 -0.81 12.04
N LEU A 91 -13.50 -0.82 10.70
CA LEU A 91 -13.46 -2.07 9.93
C LEU A 91 -12.21 -2.90 10.22
N GLN A 92 -11.10 -2.22 10.46
CA GLN A 92 -9.83 -2.87 10.74
C GLN A 92 -9.79 -3.47 12.15
N GLU A 93 -10.41 -2.84 13.14
CA GLU A 93 -10.57 -3.42 14.48
C GLU A 93 -11.37 -4.73 14.40
N GLU A 94 -12.49 -4.73 13.67
CA GLU A 94 -13.32 -5.93 13.47
C GLU A 94 -12.51 -7.07 12.83
N LYS A 95 -11.84 -6.78 11.70
CA LYS A 95 -11.00 -7.75 10.99
C LYS A 95 -9.87 -8.28 11.87
N THR A 96 -9.21 -7.42 12.63
CA THR A 96 -8.14 -7.79 13.56
C THR A 96 -8.63 -8.75 14.65
N LEU A 97 -9.81 -8.50 15.22
CA LEU A 97 -10.41 -9.38 16.22
C LEU A 97 -10.71 -10.76 15.64
N VAL A 98 -11.24 -10.82 14.40
CA VAL A 98 -11.49 -12.09 13.69
C VAL A 98 -10.18 -12.84 13.45
N TYR A 99 -9.16 -12.16 12.92
CA TYR A 99 -7.84 -12.74 12.68
C TYR A 99 -7.20 -13.29 13.96
N ARG A 100 -7.20 -12.52 15.05
CA ARG A 100 -6.65 -12.97 16.34
C ARG A 100 -7.35 -14.24 16.84
N LYS A 101 -8.68 -14.30 16.71
CA LYS A 101 -9.46 -15.52 17.05
C LYS A 101 -9.06 -16.70 16.17
N SER A 102 -8.88 -16.48 14.86
CA SER A 102 -8.43 -17.51 13.91
C SER A 102 -7.02 -18.00 14.22
N LYS A 103 -6.10 -17.10 14.59
CA LYS A 103 -4.72 -17.41 14.98
C LYS A 103 -4.65 -18.27 16.26
N ILE A 104 -5.45 -17.94 17.27
CA ILE A 104 -5.57 -18.76 18.51
C ILE A 104 -6.10 -20.16 18.18
N LYS A 105 -7.08 -20.24 17.29
CA LYS A 105 -7.68 -21.51 16.84
C LYS A 105 -6.81 -22.26 15.82
N LYS A 106 -5.73 -21.66 15.31
CA LYS A 106 -4.86 -22.19 14.24
C LYS A 106 -5.62 -22.55 12.97
N ILE A 107 -6.58 -21.71 12.59
CA ILE A 107 -7.37 -21.84 11.36
C ILE A 107 -7.16 -20.68 10.38
N ASN A 108 -6.24 -19.76 10.70
CA ASN A 108 -5.78 -18.72 9.79
C ASN A 108 -4.98 -19.34 8.65
N THR A 109 -5.08 -18.73 7.47
CA THR A 109 -4.30 -19.08 6.29
C THR A 109 -2.97 -18.31 6.26
N GLU A 110 -2.05 -18.76 5.41
CA GLU A 110 -0.81 -18.02 5.16
C GLU A 110 -1.09 -16.63 4.52
N TYR A 111 -2.14 -16.54 3.70
CA TYR A 111 -2.62 -15.27 3.18
C TYR A 111 -3.08 -14.33 4.30
N ASP A 112 -3.82 -14.83 5.29
CA ASP A 112 -4.25 -14.01 6.43
C ASP A 112 -3.04 -13.46 7.19
N ASP A 113 -2.05 -14.31 7.49
CA ASP A 113 -0.83 -13.86 8.16
C ASP A 113 -0.10 -12.78 7.35
N PHE A 114 0.12 -13.02 6.06
CA PHE A 114 0.75 -12.04 5.19
C PHE A 114 -0.03 -10.73 5.14
N TYR A 115 -1.36 -10.78 4.97
CA TYR A 115 -2.20 -9.58 4.92
C TYR A 115 -2.03 -8.71 6.16
N PHE A 116 -2.08 -9.31 7.36
CA PHE A 116 -1.93 -8.58 8.61
C PHE A 116 -0.49 -8.14 8.90
N ASP A 117 0.52 -8.81 8.34
CA ASP A 117 1.93 -8.41 8.48
C ASP A 117 2.26 -7.12 7.69
N ILE A 118 1.56 -6.84 6.58
CA ILE A 118 1.84 -5.69 5.70
C ILE A 118 0.82 -4.56 5.78
N LEU A 119 -0.28 -4.75 6.52
CA LEU A 119 -1.43 -3.88 6.38
C LEU A 119 -1.16 -2.43 6.80
N ASP A 120 -0.40 -2.24 7.89
CA ASP A 120 -0.08 -0.90 8.39
C ASP A 120 0.72 -0.11 7.33
N ASP A 121 1.62 -0.78 6.60
CA ASP A 121 2.35 -0.15 5.48
C ASP A 121 1.43 0.14 4.30
N VAL A 122 0.53 -0.78 3.94
CA VAL A 122 -0.44 -0.56 2.86
C VAL A 122 -1.33 0.65 3.18
N TYR A 123 -1.82 0.72 4.42
CA TYR A 123 -2.60 1.86 4.92
C TYR A 123 -1.81 3.16 4.80
N TYR A 124 -0.58 3.19 5.34
CA TYR A 124 0.27 4.37 5.29
C TYR A 124 0.51 4.83 3.84
N GLN A 125 0.89 3.91 2.95
CA GLN A 125 1.18 4.22 1.56
C GLN A 125 -0.03 4.80 0.81
N LEU A 126 -1.23 4.25 1.03
CA LEU A 126 -2.45 4.73 0.39
C LEU A 126 -2.93 6.05 1.00
N LYS A 127 -2.78 6.24 2.32
CA LYS A 127 -3.02 7.55 2.96
C LYS A 127 -2.09 8.62 2.41
N MET A 128 -0.79 8.34 2.33
CA MET A 128 0.19 9.28 1.79
C MET A 128 -0.11 9.66 0.33
N LEU A 129 -0.59 8.72 -0.48
CA LEU A 129 -1.03 9.04 -1.83
C LEU A 129 -2.25 9.97 -1.84
N SER A 130 -3.24 9.73 -0.97
CA SER A 130 -4.39 10.63 -0.84
C SER A 130 -3.98 12.05 -0.43
N LEU A 131 -3.04 12.17 0.53
CA LEU A 131 -2.48 13.47 0.93
C LEU A 131 -1.73 14.14 -0.24
N GLN A 132 -0.88 13.41 -0.95
CA GLN A 132 -0.19 13.91 -2.15
C GLN A 132 -1.20 14.44 -3.18
N ARG A 133 -2.26 13.68 -3.46
CA ARG A 133 -3.30 14.07 -4.43
C ARG A 133 -4.07 15.31 -3.98
N TYR A 134 -4.31 15.48 -2.68
CA TYR A 134 -4.93 16.70 -2.14
C TYR A 134 -4.01 17.92 -2.31
N ILE A 135 -2.74 17.79 -1.94
CA ILE A 135 -1.79 18.91 -1.85
C ILE A 135 -1.24 19.30 -3.23
N LEU A 136 -0.76 18.30 -3.98
CA LEU A 136 -0.04 18.48 -5.25
C LEU A 136 -0.84 18.04 -6.49
N GLY A 137 -2.00 17.40 -6.32
CA GLY A 137 -2.74 16.79 -7.43
C GLY A 137 -2.07 15.52 -7.98
N TYR A 138 -2.44 15.13 -9.20
CA TYR A 138 -1.87 13.95 -9.86
C TYR A 138 -0.41 14.18 -10.26
N GLN A 139 0.48 13.29 -9.81
CA GLN A 139 1.91 13.35 -10.11
C GLN A 139 2.36 12.10 -10.89
N LYS A 140 2.37 12.17 -12.22
CA LYS A 140 2.68 11.03 -13.10
C LYS A 140 4.02 10.33 -12.78
N ALA A 141 5.01 11.08 -12.32
CA ALA A 141 6.34 10.54 -12.00
C ALA A 141 6.43 9.95 -10.58
N SER A 142 5.46 10.25 -9.71
CA SER A 142 5.44 9.87 -8.30
C SER A 142 5.54 8.35 -8.13
N LEU A 143 6.30 7.95 -7.12
CA LEU A 143 6.38 6.56 -6.70
C LEU A 143 5.02 6.08 -6.16
N LEU A 144 4.35 6.91 -5.36
CA LEU A 144 3.05 6.59 -4.75
C LEU A 144 1.97 6.31 -5.81
N GLU A 145 1.91 7.10 -6.89
CA GLU A 145 0.97 6.83 -7.99
C GLU A 145 1.28 5.49 -8.69
N LYS A 146 2.56 5.18 -8.93
CA LYS A 146 2.96 3.88 -9.53
C LYS A 146 2.64 2.70 -8.63
N MET A 147 2.82 2.85 -7.31
CA MET A 147 2.44 1.84 -6.33
C MET A 147 0.93 1.59 -6.36
N PHE A 148 0.13 2.65 -6.48
CA PHE A 148 -1.31 2.51 -6.54
C PHE A 148 -1.81 1.79 -7.80
N GLU A 149 -1.18 2.00 -8.95
CA GLU A 149 -1.44 1.18 -10.14
C GLU A 149 -1.19 -0.33 -9.87
N ILE A 150 -0.16 -0.68 -9.09
CA ILE A 150 0.13 -2.07 -8.72
C ILE A 150 -0.95 -2.62 -7.75
N TYR A 151 -1.37 -1.81 -6.78
CA TYR A 151 -2.45 -2.17 -5.85
C TYR A 151 -3.78 -2.40 -6.56
N LYS A 152 -4.12 -1.57 -7.55
CA LYS A 152 -5.35 -1.72 -8.36
C LYS A 152 -5.41 -3.05 -9.11
N GLU A 153 -4.26 -3.57 -9.52
CA GLU A 153 -4.13 -4.89 -10.14
C GLU A 153 -4.08 -6.05 -9.12
N GLY A 154 -4.15 -5.72 -7.82
CA GLY A 154 -4.22 -6.69 -6.73
C GLY A 154 -2.87 -7.23 -6.27
N PHE A 155 -1.76 -6.56 -6.59
CA PHE A 155 -0.42 -6.97 -6.19
C PHE A 155 0.11 -6.08 -5.06
N TYR A 156 1.15 -6.55 -4.36
CA TYR A 156 1.81 -5.79 -3.30
C TYR A 156 3.14 -5.19 -3.78
N PRO A 157 3.25 -3.87 -3.99
CA PRO A 157 4.53 -3.23 -4.28
C PRO A 157 5.43 -3.30 -3.03
N CYS A 158 6.56 -4.00 -3.15
CA CYS A 158 7.36 -4.41 -1.99
C CYS A 158 8.85 -4.07 -2.12
N GLY A 159 9.27 -3.33 -3.15
CA GLY A 159 10.67 -2.93 -3.26
C GLY A 159 11.05 -2.33 -4.60
N MET A 160 12.32 -1.94 -4.72
CA MET A 160 12.89 -1.41 -5.96
C MET A 160 14.34 -1.88 -6.14
N THR A 161 14.72 -2.21 -7.37
CA THR A 161 16.11 -2.52 -7.72
C THR A 161 16.94 -1.25 -7.89
N LYS A 162 18.27 -1.36 -7.82
CA LYS A 162 19.20 -0.24 -8.13
C LYS A 162 19.02 0.32 -9.56
N ASP A 163 18.51 -0.50 -10.48
CA ASP A 163 18.12 -0.10 -11.84
C ASP A 163 16.74 0.58 -11.91
N LYS A 164 16.15 0.94 -10.76
CA LYS A 164 14.85 1.62 -10.62
C LYS A 164 13.64 0.84 -11.14
N LYS A 165 13.71 -0.50 -11.14
CA LYS A 165 12.54 -1.36 -11.42
C LYS A 165 11.81 -1.68 -10.14
N ILE A 166 10.50 -1.43 -10.09
CA ILE A 166 9.67 -1.80 -8.94
C ILE A 166 9.48 -3.31 -8.92
N VAL A 167 9.50 -3.88 -7.72
CA VAL A 167 9.18 -5.27 -7.44
C VAL A 167 7.80 -5.34 -6.81
N ALA A 168 6.97 -6.26 -7.30
CA ALA A 168 5.65 -6.51 -6.75
C ALA A 168 5.49 -8.00 -6.43
N PHE A 169 4.89 -8.30 -5.29
CA PHE A 169 4.58 -9.65 -4.86
C PHE A 169 3.16 -10.06 -5.32
N ASN A 170 3.02 -11.32 -5.76
CA ASN A 170 1.73 -11.93 -6.08
C ASN A 170 1.10 -12.61 -4.85
N PRO A 171 0.12 -12.00 -4.18
CA PRO A 171 -0.52 -12.62 -3.03
C PRO A 171 -1.37 -13.85 -3.38
N MET A 172 -1.69 -14.07 -4.67
CA MET A 172 -2.43 -15.26 -5.11
C MET A 172 -1.70 -16.56 -4.76
N VAL A 173 -0.36 -16.53 -4.67
CA VAL A 173 0.42 -17.73 -4.34
C VAL A 173 0.16 -18.24 -2.92
N LEU A 174 -0.42 -17.42 -2.04
CA LEU A 174 -0.76 -17.74 -0.65
C LEU A 174 -2.19 -18.24 -0.45
N LYS A 175 -3.04 -18.15 -1.47
CA LYS A 175 -4.45 -18.56 -1.43
C LYS A 175 -4.67 -20.02 -1.87
N LYS A 176 -3.63 -20.83 -1.78
CA LYS A 176 -3.61 -22.23 -2.25
C LYS A 176 -4.29 -23.18 -1.29
#